data_AF-A0A940ABA1-F1
#
_entry.id   AF-A0A940ABA1-F1
#
_cell.length_a   1.000
_cell.length_b   1.000
_cell.length_c   1.000
_cell.angle_alpha   90.00
_cell.angle_beta   90.00
_cell.angle_gamma   90.00
#
_symmetry.space_group_name_H-M   'P 1'
#
loop_
_entity.id
_entity.type
_entity.pdbx_description
1 polymer ?
#
loop_
_entity_poly.entity_id
_entity_poly.type
_entity_poly.pdbx_seq_one_letter_code
_entity_poly.pdbx_strand_id
1 'polypeptide(L)'
;MVVFEIRDKARKSCLLGYLFYYERSKRFFAELLSETDEWTCPFIFSDYVKKGIYSIDSGRTGKFVEQRIIPSDRQNLGTILKENGLKEYDEYRLLLLSEGRCAQDELYLVRISEAYIIPQVLKRLNGKVLDVMALSGLKVLVFTANGKSFVVNVGELVRDARAFGNVLKDDAIFRNVRVSPGGNGIEWGEERFIPAETLVASGQESDISYADLADFIRSRLADTAEASEILNCSRQYIKQLSDKKRLTPLREGANSNLYFKSEIERE
;
A
#
# COMPACT_ATOMS: atom_id res chain seq x y z
N MET A 1 11.22 5.83 0.89
CA MET A 1 10.18 6.58 1.62
C MET A 1 10.87 7.77 2.25
N VAL A 2 10.20 8.91 2.35
CA VAL A 2 10.70 10.09 3.07
C VAL A 2 9.73 10.43 4.18
N VAL A 3 10.23 10.79 5.36
CA VAL A 3 9.42 11.06 6.54
C VAL A 3 9.68 12.47 7.04
N PHE A 4 8.60 13.16 7.39
CA PHE A 4 8.62 14.45 8.03
C PHE A 4 7.81 14.40 9.32
N GLU A 5 8.27 15.10 10.34
CA GLU A 5 7.43 15.49 11.46
C GLU A 5 6.52 16.63 11.04
N ILE A 6 5.25 16.58 11.44
CA ILE A 6 4.32 17.71 11.38
C ILE A 6 4.40 18.43 12.72
N ARG A 7 4.88 19.67 12.73
CA ARG A 7 5.06 20.48 13.95
C ARG A 7 4.27 21.77 13.91
N ASP A 8 3.86 22.24 15.08
CA ASP A 8 3.12 23.50 15.24
C ASP A 8 3.93 24.54 16.00
N LYS A 9 4.38 25.58 15.30
CA LYS A 9 5.21 26.65 15.90
C LYS A 9 4.41 27.47 16.93
N ALA A 10 3.11 27.67 16.74
CA ALA A 10 2.27 28.41 17.70
C ALA A 10 2.18 27.69 19.05
N ARG A 11 2.37 26.37 19.06
CA ARG A 11 2.31 25.51 20.26
C ARG A 11 3.68 24.99 20.68
N LYS A 12 4.66 25.88 20.75
CA LYS A 12 6.04 25.55 21.17
C LYS A 12 6.68 24.44 20.33
N SER A 13 6.39 24.41 19.02
CA SER A 13 6.92 23.41 18.09
C SER A 13 6.54 21.97 18.44
N CYS A 14 5.37 21.77 19.04
CA CYS A 14 4.89 20.44 19.42
C CYS A 14 4.76 19.52 18.19
N LEU A 15 5.05 18.24 18.38
CA LEU A 15 4.86 17.21 17.36
C LEU A 15 3.39 16.82 17.31
N LEU A 16 2.78 16.90 16.13
CA LEU A 16 1.38 16.52 15.89
C LEU A 16 1.26 15.18 15.16
N GLY A 17 2.32 14.73 14.49
CA GLY A 17 2.32 13.51 13.72
C GLY A 17 3.44 13.47 12.70
N TYR A 18 3.30 12.57 11.74
CA TYR A 18 4.25 12.35 10.67
C TYR A 18 3.56 12.41 9.31
N LEU A 19 4.27 12.96 8.33
CA LEU A 19 3.94 12.90 6.92
C LEU A 19 4.92 11.95 6.23
N PHE A 20 4.40 10.95 5.54
CA PHE A 20 5.16 9.98 4.76
C PHE A 20 4.98 10.27 3.28
N TYR A 21 6.08 10.32 2.54
CA TYR A 21 6.09 10.43 1.09
C TYR A 21 6.68 9.16 0.46
N TYR A 22 5.92 8.54 -0.44
CA TYR A 22 6.33 7.37 -1.20
C TYR A 22 6.71 7.79 -2.62
N GLU A 23 8.01 7.96 -2.85
CA GLU A 23 8.57 8.51 -4.10
C GLU A 23 8.09 7.79 -5.36
N ARG A 24 8.03 6.45 -5.34
CA ARG A 24 7.64 5.65 -6.52
C ARG A 24 6.21 5.93 -6.97
N SER A 25 5.29 6.11 -6.02
CA SER A 25 3.88 6.37 -6.29
C SER A 25 3.54 7.86 -6.27
N LYS A 26 4.49 8.72 -5.88
CA LYS A 26 4.28 10.16 -5.61
C LYS A 26 3.10 10.44 -4.67
N ARG A 27 2.90 9.59 -3.65
CA ARG A 27 1.75 9.66 -2.75
C ARG A 27 2.16 9.99 -1.32
N PHE A 28 1.33 10.78 -0.64
CA PHE A 28 1.50 11.14 0.75
C PHE A 28 0.55 10.37 1.66
N PHE A 29 0.94 10.09 2.89
CA PHE A 29 0.11 9.54 3.96
C PHE A 29 0.49 10.22 5.27
N ALA A 30 -0.46 10.34 6.21
CA ALA A 30 -0.17 10.94 7.52
C ALA A 30 -0.49 9.98 8.66
N GLU A 31 0.35 10.01 9.69
CA GLU A 31 0.14 9.33 10.97
C GLU A 31 0.16 10.38 12.08
N LEU A 32 -1.02 10.75 12.57
CA LEU A 32 -1.16 11.70 13.67
C LEU A 32 -0.86 11.05 15.02
N LEU A 33 -0.41 11.83 15.99
CA LEU A 33 -0.25 11.35 17.35
C LEU A 33 -1.62 11.12 17.99
N SER A 34 -1.77 10.05 18.77
CA SER A 34 -3.06 9.70 19.39
C SER A 34 -3.55 10.71 20.43
N GLU A 35 -2.63 11.55 20.92
CA GLU A 35 -2.88 12.64 21.85
C GLU A 35 -3.35 13.91 21.14
N THR A 36 -3.28 13.94 19.80
CA THR A 36 -3.79 15.07 19.02
C THR A 36 -5.32 15.02 19.05
N ASP A 37 -5.95 16.13 19.42
CA ASP A 37 -7.40 16.29 19.38
C ASP A 37 -7.85 17.05 18.11
N GLU A 38 -9.16 17.16 17.91
CA GLU A 38 -9.73 17.85 16.75
C GLU A 38 -9.44 19.36 16.68
N TRP A 39 -8.97 19.95 17.78
CA TRP A 39 -8.62 21.38 17.89
C TRP A 39 -7.12 21.60 17.66
N THR A 40 -6.32 20.57 17.89
CA THR A 40 -4.85 20.62 17.84
C THR A 40 -4.28 20.07 16.55
N CYS A 41 -4.95 19.10 15.92
CA CYS A 41 -4.53 18.57 14.62
C CYS A 41 -4.59 19.64 13.52
N PRO A 42 -3.90 19.43 12.38
CA PRO A 42 -4.17 20.19 11.18
C PRO A 42 -5.68 20.14 10.87
N PHE A 43 -6.32 21.30 10.68
CA PHE A 43 -7.78 21.42 10.60
C PHE A 43 -8.42 20.46 9.58
N ILE A 44 -7.73 20.19 8.47
CA ILE A 44 -8.16 19.25 7.45
C ILE A 44 -8.34 17.81 7.97
N PHE A 45 -7.68 17.42 9.06
CA PHE A 45 -7.81 16.11 9.68
C PHE A 45 -8.78 16.08 10.88
N SER A 46 -9.38 17.20 11.26
CA SER A 46 -10.24 17.31 12.45
C SER A 46 -11.37 16.27 12.51
N ASP A 47 -12.11 16.05 11.41
CA ASP A 47 -13.18 15.05 11.36
C ASP A 47 -12.67 13.61 11.52
N TYR A 48 -11.46 13.31 11.05
CA TYR A 48 -10.84 11.99 11.22
C TYR A 48 -10.46 11.77 12.69
N VAL A 49 -9.83 12.77 13.31
CA VAL A 49 -9.45 12.72 14.73
C VAL A 49 -10.67 12.60 15.63
N LYS A 50 -11.77 13.33 15.34
CA LYS A 50 -13.06 13.18 16.05
C LYS A 50 -13.60 11.74 16.02
N LYS A 51 -13.31 11.00 14.96
CA LYS A 51 -13.70 9.59 14.79
C LYS A 51 -12.66 8.60 15.34
N GLY A 52 -11.58 9.09 15.97
CA GLY A 52 -10.48 8.28 16.47
C GLY A 52 -9.57 7.73 15.36
N ILE A 53 -9.58 8.33 14.18
CA ILE A 53 -8.77 7.91 13.02
C ILE A 53 -7.51 8.77 12.96
N TYR A 54 -6.36 8.15 13.22
CA TYR A 54 -5.04 8.81 13.24
C TYR A 54 -4.15 8.43 12.07
N SER A 55 -4.48 7.35 11.35
CA SER A 55 -3.84 6.95 10.10
C SER A 55 -4.68 7.50 8.95
N ILE A 56 -4.15 8.50 8.25
CA ILE A 56 -4.90 9.26 7.24
C ILE A 56 -4.52 8.76 5.85
N ASP A 57 -5.55 8.50 5.04
CA ASP A 57 -5.42 8.03 3.67
C ASP A 57 -4.72 9.04 2.76
N SER A 58 -4.37 8.57 1.56
CA SER A 58 -3.59 9.37 0.63
C SER A 58 -4.34 10.55 0.05
N GLY A 59 -5.64 10.40 -0.23
CA GLY A 59 -6.44 11.47 -0.83
C GLY A 59 -6.59 12.64 0.14
N ARG A 60 -6.86 12.38 1.41
CA ARG A 60 -6.96 13.45 2.42
C ARG A 60 -5.60 14.06 2.76
N THR A 61 -4.55 13.24 2.80
CA THR A 61 -3.19 13.74 3.03
C THR A 61 -2.67 14.57 1.85
N GLY A 62 -2.99 14.19 0.61
CA GLY A 62 -2.68 14.97 -0.59
C GLY A 62 -3.27 16.37 -0.50
N LYS A 63 -4.54 16.50 -0.10
CA LYS A 63 -5.18 17.81 0.12
C LYS A 63 -4.50 18.65 1.20
N PHE A 64 -3.94 18.03 2.24
CA PHE A 64 -3.15 18.73 3.25
C PHE A 64 -1.87 19.33 2.64
N VAL A 65 -1.22 18.59 1.74
CA VAL A 65 -0.05 19.05 0.97
C VAL A 65 -0.44 20.15 -0.01
N GLU A 66 -1.53 19.99 -0.76
CA GLU A 66 -2.05 20.99 -1.71
C GLU A 66 -2.28 22.36 -1.07
N GLN A 67 -2.78 22.41 0.18
CA GLN A 67 -2.97 23.65 0.94
C GLN A 67 -1.67 24.42 1.25
N ARG A 68 -0.51 23.75 1.12
CA ARG A 68 0.82 24.27 1.50
C ARG A 68 1.73 24.54 0.33
N ILE A 69 1.30 24.19 -0.87
CA ILE A 69 2.04 24.40 -2.10
C ILE A 69 1.31 25.38 -3.00
N ILE A 70 2.04 25.88 -3.99
CA ILE A 70 1.48 26.78 -4.98
C ILE A 70 0.45 26.00 -5.81
N PRO A 71 -0.81 26.46 -5.96
CA PRO A 71 -1.82 25.74 -6.74
C PRO A 71 -1.40 25.49 -8.19
N SER A 72 -1.79 24.34 -8.73
CA SER A 72 -1.44 23.91 -10.08
C SER A 72 -2.13 24.73 -11.19
N ASP A 73 -3.18 25.48 -10.86
CA ASP A 73 -3.95 26.33 -11.77
C ASP A 73 -3.53 27.82 -11.71
N ARG A 74 -2.49 28.16 -10.96
CA ARG A 74 -2.03 29.55 -10.78
C ARG A 74 -1.56 30.19 -12.10
N GLN A 75 -2.04 31.40 -12.36
CA GLN A 75 -1.48 32.24 -13.44
C GLN A 75 0.03 32.44 -13.23
N ASN A 76 0.83 32.22 -14.29
CA ASN A 76 2.30 32.27 -14.28
C ASN A 76 3.03 31.15 -13.53
N LEU A 77 2.37 30.00 -13.28
CA LEU A 77 3.01 28.84 -12.64
C LEU A 77 4.34 28.43 -13.31
N GLY A 78 4.41 28.42 -14.65
CA GLY A 78 5.63 28.04 -15.37
C GLY A 78 6.85 28.91 -15.06
N THR A 79 6.65 30.22 -14.88
CA THR A 79 7.72 31.15 -14.48
C THR A 79 8.18 30.86 -13.05
N ILE A 80 7.23 30.67 -12.13
CA ILE A 80 7.53 30.38 -10.72
C ILE A 80 8.31 29.07 -10.59
N LEU A 81 7.89 28.02 -11.31
CA LEU A 81 8.59 26.74 -11.32
C LEU A 81 10.04 26.92 -11.81
N LYS A 82 10.23 27.64 -12.92
CA LYS A 82 11.56 27.91 -13.48
C LYS A 82 12.46 28.69 -12.52
N GLU A 83 11.94 29.72 -11.87
CA GLU A 83 12.67 30.53 -10.87
C GLU A 83 13.10 29.69 -9.65
N ASN A 84 12.34 28.65 -9.32
CA ASN A 84 12.66 27.70 -8.25
C ASN A 84 13.41 26.45 -8.74
N GLY A 85 13.89 26.44 -9.99
CA GLY A 85 14.66 25.32 -10.55
C GLY A 85 13.86 24.04 -10.86
N LEU A 86 12.53 24.14 -10.93
CA LEU A 86 11.62 23.03 -11.23
C LEU A 86 11.25 23.01 -12.72
N LYS A 87 11.34 21.84 -13.35
CA LYS A 87 10.98 21.64 -14.77
C LYS A 87 9.50 21.35 -14.97
N GLU A 88 8.87 20.73 -13.99
CA GLU A 88 7.47 20.35 -13.98
C GLU A 88 6.89 20.58 -12.58
N TYR A 89 5.57 20.56 -12.49
CA TYR A 89 4.88 20.65 -11.21
C TYR A 89 5.11 19.36 -10.42
N ASP A 90 5.81 19.48 -9.30
CA ASP A 90 6.12 18.37 -8.40
C ASP A 90 5.76 18.80 -6.97
N GLU A 91 4.66 18.23 -6.46
CA GLU A 91 4.10 18.57 -5.15
C GLU A 91 5.10 18.39 -4.02
N TYR A 92 5.89 17.30 -4.07
CA TYR A 92 6.90 17.02 -3.07
C TYR A 92 8.00 18.08 -3.09
N ARG A 93 8.50 18.45 -4.27
CA ARG A 93 9.52 19.49 -4.40
C ARG A 93 9.00 20.85 -3.97
N LEU A 94 7.77 21.20 -4.35
CA LEU A 94 7.13 22.45 -3.93
C LEU A 94 6.93 22.50 -2.42
N LEU A 95 6.54 21.39 -1.80
CA LEU A 95 6.38 21.28 -0.36
C LEU A 95 7.71 21.50 0.38
N LEU A 96 8.82 21.03 -0.19
CA LEU A 96 10.15 21.24 0.39
C LEU A 96 10.60 22.70 0.34
N LEU A 97 10.24 23.45 -0.72
CA LEU A 97 10.62 24.87 -0.84
C LEU A 97 10.04 25.73 0.29
N SER A 98 8.86 25.38 0.79
CA SER A 98 8.19 26.08 1.89
C SER A 98 8.38 25.40 3.25
N GLU A 99 9.10 24.29 3.34
CA GLU A 99 9.13 23.43 4.54
C GLU A 99 7.71 23.08 5.04
N GLY A 100 6.75 22.95 4.12
CA GLY A 100 5.34 22.73 4.43
C GLY A 100 4.63 23.87 5.16
N ARG A 101 5.20 25.08 5.16
CA ARG A 101 4.58 26.29 5.71
C ARG A 101 3.55 26.87 4.76
N CYS A 102 2.52 27.48 5.31
CA CYS A 102 1.52 28.24 4.55
C CYS A 102 1.07 29.47 5.33
N ALA A 103 0.28 30.34 4.71
CA ALA A 103 -0.25 31.55 5.37
C ALA A 103 -1.47 31.31 6.28
N GLN A 104 -1.99 30.08 6.31
CA GLN A 104 -3.24 29.74 7.02
C GLN A 104 -2.99 29.26 8.45
N ASP A 105 -1.81 28.72 8.73
CA ASP A 105 -1.44 28.16 10.02
C ASP A 105 0.06 28.27 10.28
N GLU A 106 0.47 27.97 11.51
CA GLU A 106 1.88 27.98 11.94
C GLU A 106 2.52 26.57 11.87
N LEU A 107 1.95 25.69 11.04
CA LEU A 107 2.46 24.34 10.85
C LEU A 107 3.68 24.34 9.93
N TYR A 108 4.58 23.37 10.16
CA TYR A 108 5.75 23.15 9.33
C TYR A 108 6.24 21.72 9.42
N LEU A 109 7.08 21.35 8.45
CA LEU A 109 7.61 20.01 8.29
C LEU A 109 9.10 19.97 8.63
N VAL A 110 9.50 18.97 9.43
CA VAL A 110 10.91 18.71 9.72
C VAL A 110 11.25 17.33 9.18
N ARG A 111 12.16 17.26 8.21
CA ARG A 111 12.62 15.96 7.67
C ARG A 111 13.39 15.21 8.75
N ILE A 112 13.07 13.94 8.93
CA ILE A 112 13.73 13.08 9.91
C ILE A 112 14.14 11.73 9.29
N SER A 113 15.03 11.02 9.99
CA SER A 113 15.24 9.58 9.76
C SER A 113 14.11 8.77 10.41
N GLU A 114 13.76 7.64 9.81
CA GLU A 114 12.77 6.69 10.34
C GLU A 114 13.11 6.21 11.76
N ALA A 115 14.40 6.19 12.12
CA ALA A 115 14.87 5.83 13.45
C ALA A 115 14.38 6.78 14.57
N TYR A 116 13.88 7.97 14.23
CA TYR A 116 13.33 8.95 15.18
C TYR A 116 11.80 8.95 15.24
N ILE A 117 11.12 8.03 14.53
CA ILE A 117 9.68 7.86 14.65
C ILE A 117 9.37 7.29 16.03
N ILE A 118 8.43 7.92 16.74
CA ILE A 118 8.12 7.50 18.11
C ILE A 118 7.38 6.16 18.17
N PRO A 119 7.47 5.41 19.29
CA PRO A 119 6.96 4.05 19.40
C PRO A 119 5.48 3.85 19.04
N GLN A 120 4.60 4.80 19.41
CA GLN A 120 3.17 4.68 19.10
C GLN A 120 2.89 4.64 17.59
N VAL A 121 3.66 5.38 16.79
CA VAL A 121 3.52 5.40 15.33
C VAL A 121 4.19 4.18 14.73
N LEU A 122 5.37 3.77 15.21
CA LEU A 122 6.00 2.51 14.81
C LEU A 122 5.08 1.29 15.02
N LYS A 123 4.33 1.25 16.13
CA LYS A 123 3.34 0.20 16.39
C LYS A 123 2.26 0.14 15.31
N ARG A 124 1.75 1.29 14.86
CA ARG A 124 0.76 1.35 13.77
C ARG A 124 1.37 0.99 12.42
N LEU A 125 2.59 1.45 12.14
CA LEU A 125 3.34 1.06 10.94
C LEU A 125 3.58 -0.45 10.87
N ASN A 126 3.81 -1.12 12.02
CA ASN A 126 3.94 -2.56 12.07
C ASN A 126 2.60 -3.31 11.88
N GLY A 127 1.46 -2.63 12.04
CA GLY A 127 0.13 -3.16 11.72
C GLY A 127 -0.26 -3.04 10.25
N LYS A 128 0.57 -2.40 9.42
CA LYS A 128 0.29 -2.15 8.00
C LYS A 128 0.38 -3.44 7.19
N VAL A 129 -0.28 -3.42 6.03
CA VAL A 129 -0.36 -4.54 5.09
C VAL A 129 1.03 -4.81 4.51
N LEU A 130 1.51 -6.03 4.69
CA LEU A 130 2.71 -6.58 4.07
C LEU A 130 2.41 -7.07 2.65
N ASP A 131 1.37 -7.92 2.52
CA ASP A 131 0.94 -8.47 1.23
C ASP A 131 -0.55 -8.83 1.25
N VAL A 132 -1.11 -9.08 0.07
CA VAL A 132 -2.52 -9.44 -0.12
C VAL A 132 -2.68 -10.50 -1.22
N MET A 133 -3.58 -11.45 -0.98
CA MET A 133 -3.99 -12.46 -1.95
C MET A 133 -5.50 -12.44 -2.14
N ALA A 134 -5.95 -12.36 -3.40
CA ALA A 134 -7.37 -12.53 -3.73
C ALA A 134 -7.76 -14.02 -3.61
N LEU A 135 -8.87 -14.26 -2.92
CA LEU A 135 -9.49 -15.57 -2.74
C LEU A 135 -10.82 -15.64 -3.51
N SER A 136 -11.39 -16.84 -3.60
CA SER A 136 -12.74 -17.01 -4.15
C SER A 136 -13.80 -16.33 -3.27
N GLY A 137 -14.95 -16.01 -3.87
CA GLY A 137 -16.09 -15.45 -3.15
C GLY A 137 -15.88 -14.01 -2.66
N LEU A 138 -15.15 -13.19 -3.42
CA LEU A 138 -14.86 -11.78 -3.11
C LEU A 138 -14.15 -11.59 -1.75
N LYS A 139 -13.31 -12.55 -1.38
CA LYS A 139 -12.48 -12.50 -0.18
C LYS A 139 -11.04 -12.17 -0.51
N VAL A 140 -10.32 -11.63 0.46
CA VAL A 140 -8.87 -11.46 0.40
C VAL A 140 -8.24 -12.04 1.66
N LEU A 141 -7.04 -12.59 1.52
CA LEU A 141 -6.15 -12.89 2.64
C LEU A 141 -5.10 -11.78 2.71
N VAL A 142 -5.09 -11.04 3.82
CA VAL A 142 -4.20 -9.90 4.06
C VAL A 142 -3.16 -10.31 5.07
N PHE A 143 -1.89 -10.09 4.77
CA PHE A 143 -0.77 -10.27 5.69
C PHE A 143 -0.33 -8.91 6.20
N THR A 144 0.03 -8.82 7.48
CA THR A 144 0.49 -7.58 8.09
C THR A 144 1.96 -7.69 8.51
N ALA A 145 2.65 -6.56 8.63
CA ALA A 145 4.09 -6.52 8.93
C ALA A 145 4.43 -7.12 10.32
N ASN A 146 3.48 -7.13 11.26
CA ASN A 146 3.62 -7.77 12.57
C ASN A 146 3.44 -9.30 12.54
N GLY A 147 3.26 -9.91 11.36
CA GLY A 147 3.17 -11.35 11.17
C GLY A 147 1.75 -11.93 11.25
N LYS A 148 0.73 -11.14 11.59
CA LYS A 148 -0.67 -11.59 11.58
C LYS A 148 -1.24 -11.63 10.17
N SER A 149 -2.24 -12.48 9.95
CA SER A 149 -3.00 -12.53 8.70
C SER A 149 -4.50 -12.57 8.95
N PHE A 150 -5.27 -12.06 7.99
CA PHE A 150 -6.71 -11.90 8.11
C PHE A 150 -7.41 -12.25 6.79
N VAL A 151 -8.46 -13.07 6.87
CA VAL A 151 -9.39 -13.28 5.77
C VAL A 151 -10.50 -12.24 5.88
N VAL A 152 -10.65 -11.40 4.85
CA VAL A 152 -11.62 -10.31 4.79
C VAL A 152 -12.61 -10.56 3.67
N ASN A 153 -13.90 -10.47 3.96
CA ASN A 153 -14.95 -10.49 2.93
C ASN A 153 -15.17 -9.09 2.37
N VAL A 154 -14.51 -8.80 1.24
CA VAL A 154 -14.58 -7.49 0.58
C VAL A 154 -16.00 -7.24 0.07
N GLY A 155 -16.67 -8.27 -0.47
CA GLY A 155 -18.04 -8.13 -0.98
C GLY A 155 -19.05 -7.68 0.08
N GLU A 156 -18.85 -8.05 1.35
CA GLU A 156 -19.65 -7.56 2.46
C GLU A 156 -19.20 -6.19 2.93
N LEU A 157 -17.89 -5.99 3.05
CA LEU A 157 -17.30 -4.76 3.58
C LEU A 157 -17.63 -3.51 2.76
N VAL A 158 -17.65 -3.64 1.43
CA VAL A 158 -17.88 -2.51 0.51
C VAL A 158 -19.18 -2.64 -0.29
N ARG A 159 -20.14 -3.43 0.19
CA ARG A 159 -21.41 -3.74 -0.50
C ARG A 159 -22.14 -2.50 -1.01
N ASP A 160 -22.20 -1.45 -0.19
CA ASP A 160 -22.92 -0.21 -0.49
C ASP A 160 -22.04 0.87 -1.14
N ALA A 161 -20.73 0.61 -1.28
CA ALA A 161 -19.78 1.55 -1.83
C ALA A 161 -19.77 1.47 -3.36
N ARG A 162 -20.48 2.41 -4.01
CA ARG A 162 -20.61 2.49 -5.47
C ARG A 162 -19.27 2.42 -6.23
N ALA A 163 -18.21 2.98 -5.66
CA ALA A 163 -16.87 2.97 -6.26
C ALA A 163 -16.34 1.54 -6.54
N PHE A 164 -16.78 0.54 -5.77
CA PHE A 164 -16.37 -0.86 -5.91
C PHE A 164 -17.27 -1.67 -6.84
N GLY A 165 -18.30 -1.07 -7.44
CA GLY A 165 -19.31 -1.81 -8.22
C GLY A 165 -18.74 -2.70 -9.33
N ASN A 166 -17.68 -2.24 -10.04
CA ASN A 166 -17.02 -3.05 -11.07
C ASN A 166 -16.08 -4.11 -10.46
N VAL A 167 -15.41 -3.79 -9.35
CA VAL A 167 -14.54 -4.73 -8.61
C VAL A 167 -15.34 -5.94 -8.12
N LEU A 168 -16.58 -5.73 -7.67
CA LEU A 168 -17.42 -6.82 -7.16
C LEU A 168 -18.06 -7.68 -8.25
N LYS A 169 -18.05 -7.24 -9.52
CA LYS A 169 -18.72 -7.91 -10.65
C LYS A 169 -17.78 -8.69 -11.56
N ASP A 170 -16.50 -8.35 -11.55
CA ASP A 170 -15.50 -8.90 -12.47
C ASP A 170 -14.34 -9.51 -11.67
N ASP A 171 -14.19 -10.84 -11.76
CA ASP A 171 -13.17 -11.60 -11.03
C ASP A 171 -11.75 -11.21 -11.46
N ALA A 172 -11.53 -10.89 -12.74
CA ALA A 172 -10.23 -10.46 -13.21
C ALA A 172 -9.85 -9.10 -12.62
N ILE A 173 -10.82 -8.17 -12.52
CA ILE A 173 -10.61 -6.91 -11.81
C ILE A 173 -10.39 -7.15 -10.32
N PHE A 174 -11.20 -7.97 -9.66
CA PHE A 174 -11.07 -8.29 -8.23
C PHE A 174 -9.69 -8.86 -7.90
N ARG A 175 -9.16 -9.76 -8.73
CA ARG A 175 -7.86 -10.38 -8.53
C ARG A 175 -6.67 -9.44 -8.74
N ASN A 176 -6.88 -8.28 -9.34
CA ASN A 176 -5.86 -7.23 -9.49
C ASN A 176 -5.69 -6.36 -8.24
N VAL A 177 -6.17 -6.81 -7.08
CA VAL A 177 -5.93 -6.17 -5.78
C VAL A 177 -4.43 -5.97 -5.53
N ARG A 178 -4.06 -4.83 -4.95
CA ARG A 178 -2.66 -4.49 -4.63
C ARG A 178 -2.55 -3.91 -3.23
N VAL A 179 -1.38 -4.04 -2.65
CA VAL A 179 -1.01 -3.29 -1.45
C VAL A 179 -0.83 -1.81 -1.80
N SER A 180 -1.51 -0.94 -1.07
CA SER A 180 -1.31 0.52 -1.16
C SER A 180 0.10 0.89 -0.68
N PRO A 181 0.72 1.98 -1.19
CA PRO A 181 2.06 2.39 -0.77
C PRO A 181 2.22 2.41 0.76
N GLY A 182 3.31 1.81 1.24
CA GLY A 182 3.60 1.70 2.67
C GLY A 182 2.75 0.70 3.46
N GLY A 183 1.92 -0.10 2.80
CA GLY A 183 1.02 -1.01 3.48
C GLY A 183 -0.20 -0.32 4.09
N ASN A 184 -0.49 0.93 3.71
CA ASN A 184 -1.60 1.71 4.26
C ASN A 184 -2.99 1.09 4.05
N GLY A 185 -3.09 0.06 3.22
CA GLY A 185 -4.30 -0.67 2.94
C GLY A 185 -4.15 -1.52 1.69
N ILE A 186 -5.28 -1.88 1.10
CA ILE A 186 -5.34 -2.53 -0.22
C ILE A 186 -6.15 -1.67 -1.18
N GLU A 187 -5.87 -1.80 -2.47
CA GLU A 187 -6.53 -0.98 -3.50
C GLU A 187 -6.68 -1.68 -4.85
N TRP A 188 -7.69 -1.22 -5.61
CA TRP A 188 -7.92 -1.50 -7.03
C TRP A 188 -7.76 -0.23 -7.89
N GLY A 189 -6.88 0.65 -7.44
CA GLY A 189 -6.76 2.06 -7.85
C GLY A 189 -7.11 2.99 -6.69
N GLU A 190 -6.68 4.25 -6.77
CA GLU A 190 -6.73 5.20 -5.64
C GLU A 190 -8.15 5.43 -5.09
N GLU A 191 -9.15 5.50 -5.97
CA GLU A 191 -10.57 5.68 -5.59
C GLU A 191 -11.22 4.41 -5.00
N ARG A 192 -10.53 3.27 -5.05
CA ARG A 192 -11.02 1.95 -4.58
C ARG A 192 -10.04 1.39 -3.56
N PHE A 193 -9.91 2.12 -2.47
CA PHE A 193 -8.98 1.87 -1.38
C PHE A 193 -9.71 1.44 -0.11
N ILE A 194 -9.15 0.46 0.59
CA ILE A 194 -9.62 0.01 1.91
C ILE A 194 -8.45 0.11 2.89
N PRO A 195 -8.56 0.93 3.97
CA PRO A 195 -7.49 1.12 4.94
C PRO A 195 -7.10 -0.16 5.68
N ALA A 196 -5.81 -0.29 6.04
CA ALA A 196 -5.28 -1.43 6.80
C ALA A 196 -6.06 -1.68 8.11
N GLU A 197 -6.41 -0.61 8.82
CA GLU A 197 -7.13 -0.66 10.08
C GLU A 197 -8.54 -1.25 9.89
N THR A 198 -9.19 -0.95 8.75
CA THR A 198 -10.50 -1.51 8.41
C THR A 198 -10.39 -3.00 8.09
N LEU A 199 -9.34 -3.42 7.38
CA LEU A 199 -9.08 -4.83 7.06
C LEU A 199 -8.85 -5.66 8.33
N VAL A 200 -8.04 -5.16 9.25
CA VAL A 200 -7.76 -5.83 10.53
C VAL A 200 -9.00 -5.89 11.42
N ALA A 201 -9.80 -4.82 11.47
CA ALA A 201 -10.99 -4.76 12.31
C ALA A 201 -12.16 -5.63 11.80
N SER A 202 -12.29 -5.79 10.48
CA SER A 202 -13.37 -6.56 9.85
C SER A 202 -12.99 -8.00 9.50
N GLY A 203 -11.69 -8.31 9.47
CA GLY A 203 -11.17 -9.60 9.06
C GLY A 203 -11.23 -10.65 10.17
N GLN A 204 -11.35 -11.90 9.75
CA GLN A 204 -11.14 -13.05 10.63
C GLN A 204 -9.65 -13.42 10.62
N GLU A 205 -9.00 -13.45 11.79
CA GLU A 205 -7.60 -13.87 11.90
C GLU A 205 -7.41 -15.30 11.36
N SER A 206 -6.31 -15.53 10.65
CA SER A 206 -5.94 -16.80 10.05
C SER A 206 -4.63 -17.31 10.64
N ASP A 207 -4.51 -18.63 10.77
CA ASP A 207 -3.28 -19.29 11.23
C ASP A 207 -2.22 -19.43 10.13
N ILE A 208 -2.51 -18.99 8.89
CA ILE A 208 -1.55 -19.03 7.78
C ILE A 208 -0.74 -17.75 7.79
N SER A 209 0.56 -17.84 8.03
CA SER A 209 1.46 -16.69 7.94
C SER A 209 1.94 -16.45 6.50
N TYR A 210 2.52 -15.27 6.27
CA TYR A 210 3.19 -14.99 5.00
C TYR A 210 4.39 -15.91 4.76
N ALA A 211 5.09 -16.30 5.82
CA ALA A 211 6.24 -17.22 5.74
C ALA A 211 5.80 -18.61 5.27
N ASP A 212 4.67 -19.12 5.79
CA ASP A 212 4.12 -20.42 5.37
C ASP A 212 3.82 -20.45 3.87
N LEU A 213 3.24 -19.38 3.33
CA LEU A 213 3.01 -19.25 1.89
C LEU A 213 4.32 -19.19 1.09
N ALA A 214 5.28 -18.40 1.57
CA ALA A 214 6.58 -18.29 0.90
C ALA A 214 7.31 -19.65 0.87
N ASP A 215 7.24 -20.41 1.96
CA ASP A 215 7.85 -21.73 2.07
C ASP A 215 7.10 -22.77 1.23
N PHE A 216 5.78 -22.70 1.16
CA PHE A 216 5.00 -23.52 0.24
C PHE A 216 5.40 -23.25 -1.23
N ILE A 217 5.49 -21.98 -1.64
CA ILE A 217 5.89 -21.62 -3.00
C ILE A 217 7.29 -22.12 -3.32
N ARG A 218 8.27 -21.91 -2.42
CA ARG A 218 9.65 -22.37 -2.62
C ARG A 218 9.78 -23.89 -2.67
N SER A 219 9.03 -24.60 -1.83
CA SER A 219 9.15 -26.05 -1.70
C SER A 219 8.32 -26.84 -2.70
N ARG A 220 7.20 -26.29 -3.17
CA ARG A 220 6.20 -27.03 -3.98
C ARG A 220 6.11 -26.62 -5.44
N LEU A 221 6.79 -25.56 -5.86
CA LEU A 221 6.92 -25.24 -7.29
C LEU A 221 8.23 -25.80 -7.84
N ALA A 222 8.18 -26.24 -9.09
CA ALA A 222 9.34 -26.61 -9.89
C ALA A 222 9.30 -25.87 -11.21
N ASP A 223 10.45 -25.40 -11.66
CA ASP A 223 10.59 -24.91 -13.02
C ASP A 223 10.81 -26.07 -14.01
N THR A 224 10.96 -25.78 -15.30
CA THR A 224 11.16 -26.81 -16.32
C THR A 224 12.46 -27.61 -16.14
N ALA A 225 13.49 -27.03 -15.52
CA ALA A 225 14.74 -27.71 -15.23
C ALA A 225 14.55 -28.68 -14.05
N GLU A 226 14.02 -28.19 -12.94
CA GLU A 226 13.71 -29.01 -11.76
C GLU A 226 12.76 -30.16 -12.12
N ALA A 227 11.73 -29.90 -12.94
CA ALA A 227 10.80 -30.94 -13.41
C ALA A 227 11.52 -32.03 -14.21
N SER A 228 12.47 -31.65 -15.07
CA SER A 228 13.26 -32.60 -15.86
C SER A 228 14.17 -33.47 -15.01
N GLU A 229 14.71 -32.92 -13.92
CA GLU A 229 15.50 -33.65 -12.93
C GLU A 229 14.64 -34.63 -12.14
N ILE A 230 13.47 -34.20 -11.66
CA ILE A 230 12.54 -35.04 -10.89
C ILE A 230 12.10 -36.27 -11.70
N LEU A 231 11.75 -36.07 -12.98
CA LEU A 231 11.33 -37.16 -13.88
C LEU A 231 12.48 -37.88 -14.57
N ASN A 232 13.73 -37.47 -14.32
CA ASN A 232 14.94 -37.97 -14.99
C ASN A 232 14.78 -38.02 -16.53
N CYS A 233 14.31 -36.93 -17.11
CA CYS A 233 14.00 -36.83 -18.54
C CYS A 233 14.57 -35.54 -19.16
N SER A 234 14.42 -35.37 -20.47
CA SER A 234 14.84 -34.14 -21.13
C SER A 234 13.82 -33.01 -20.95
N ARG A 235 14.27 -31.76 -20.97
CA ARG A 235 13.37 -30.59 -20.99
C ARG A 235 12.40 -30.59 -22.19
N GLN A 236 12.82 -31.16 -23.32
CA GLN A 236 11.95 -31.35 -24.48
C GLN A 236 10.79 -32.30 -24.16
N TYR A 237 11.03 -33.33 -23.36
CA TYR A 237 9.99 -34.25 -22.92
C TYR A 237 9.00 -33.58 -21.94
N ILE A 238 9.48 -32.75 -21.00
CA ILE A 238 8.60 -31.92 -20.15
C ILE A 238 7.67 -31.04 -21.00
N LYS A 239 8.20 -30.42 -22.05
CA LYS A 239 7.39 -29.65 -22.99
C LYS A 239 6.34 -30.53 -23.70
N GLN A 240 6.71 -31.72 -24.17
CA GLN A 240 5.75 -32.65 -24.76
C GLN A 240 4.66 -33.09 -23.77
N LEU A 241 4.99 -33.28 -22.49
CA LEU A 241 4.00 -33.57 -21.44
C LEU A 241 3.02 -32.40 -21.26
N SER A 242 3.53 -31.17 -21.35
CA SER A 242 2.69 -29.96 -21.27
C SER A 242 1.78 -29.82 -22.49
N ASP A 243 2.32 -30.02 -23.70
CA ASP A 243 1.56 -29.98 -24.96
C ASP A 243 0.45 -31.05 -24.98
N LYS A 244 0.71 -32.20 -24.36
CA LYS A 244 -0.26 -33.30 -24.18
C LYS A 244 -1.20 -33.12 -22.97
N LYS A 245 -1.10 -32.01 -22.23
CA LYS A 245 -1.86 -31.70 -21.01
C LYS A 245 -1.73 -32.76 -19.90
N ARG A 246 -0.59 -33.45 -19.86
CA ARG A 246 -0.20 -34.32 -18.74
C ARG A 246 0.40 -33.50 -17.60
N LEU A 247 1.16 -32.46 -17.93
CA LEU A 247 1.58 -31.42 -16.99
C LEU A 247 0.86 -30.12 -17.31
N THR A 248 0.36 -29.44 -16.29
CA THR A 248 -0.33 -28.16 -16.44
C THR A 248 0.56 -27.04 -15.88
N PRO A 249 1.13 -26.18 -16.72
CA PRO A 249 1.95 -25.08 -16.23
C PRO A 249 1.08 -24.11 -15.40
N LEU A 250 1.48 -23.88 -14.15
CA LEU A 250 0.90 -22.84 -13.28
C LEU A 250 1.19 -21.44 -13.86
N ARG A 251 2.36 -21.28 -14.47
CA ARG A 251 2.76 -20.07 -15.18
C ARG A 251 3.64 -20.41 -16.36
N GLU A 252 3.27 -19.89 -17.52
CA GLU A 252 4.09 -19.97 -18.73
C GLU A 252 5.08 -18.81 -18.79
N GLY A 253 6.30 -19.11 -19.22
CA GLY A 253 7.36 -18.13 -19.40
C GLY A 253 8.06 -18.32 -20.73
N ALA A 254 8.75 -17.28 -21.21
CA ALA A 254 9.42 -17.33 -22.51
C ALA A 254 10.48 -18.45 -22.61
N ASN A 255 11.15 -18.77 -21.49
CA ASN A 255 12.25 -19.74 -21.44
C ASN A 255 11.99 -20.93 -20.51
N SER A 256 11.07 -20.80 -19.55
CA SER A 256 10.77 -21.83 -18.56
C SER A 256 9.35 -21.64 -18.03
N ASN A 257 8.65 -22.74 -17.85
CA ASN A 257 7.36 -22.80 -17.19
C ASN A 257 7.53 -23.20 -15.72
N LEU A 258 6.56 -22.80 -14.89
CA LEU A 258 6.44 -23.23 -13.50
C LEU A 258 5.29 -24.23 -13.35
N TYR A 259 5.52 -25.28 -12.57
CA TYR A 259 4.59 -26.37 -12.32
C TYR A 259 4.49 -26.65 -10.83
N PHE A 260 3.43 -27.33 -10.41
CA PHE A 260 3.39 -27.94 -9.07
C PHE A 260 4.22 -29.23 -9.06
N LYS A 261 5.13 -29.36 -8.10
CA LYS A 261 5.90 -30.60 -7.88
C LYS A 261 4.98 -31.79 -7.66
N SER A 262 3.84 -31.61 -6.99
CA SER A 262 2.86 -32.68 -6.77
C SER A 262 2.24 -33.24 -8.05
N GLU A 263 2.18 -32.45 -9.12
CA GLU A 263 1.70 -32.93 -10.43
C GLU A 263 2.80 -33.75 -11.11
N ILE A 264 4.03 -33.23 -11.11
CA ILE A 264 5.22 -33.91 -11.65
C ILE A 264 5.46 -35.25 -10.95
N GLU A 265 5.38 -35.30 -9.63
CA GLU A 265 5.58 -36.52 -8.82
C GLU A 265 4.53 -37.62 -9.09
N ARG A 266 3.41 -37.29 -9.77
CA ARG A 266 2.33 -38.24 -10.10
C ARG A 266 2.40 -38.75 -11.54
N GLU A 267 3.29 -38.20 -12.37
CA GLU A 267 3.47 -38.57 -13.79
C GLU A 267 4.21 -39.90 -14.01
#